data_AF-A0A8B8CI97-F1
#
_entry.id   AF-A0A8B8CI97-F1
#
_cell.length_a   1.000
_cell.length_b   1.000
_cell.length_c   1.000
_cell.angle_alpha   90.00
_cell.angle_beta   90.00
_cell.angle_gamma   90.00
#
_symmetry.space_group_name_H-M   'P 1'
#
loop_
_entity.id
_entity.type
_entity.pdbx_description
1 polymer ?
#
loop_
_entity_poly.entity_id
_entity_poly.type
_entity_poly.pdbx_seq_one_letter_code
_entity_poly.pdbx_strand_id
1 'polypeptide(L)'
;MYLVSSYEVFWFYYNQLSDDKKLHYEIIPEGAVCKLYFDLEYSIPDNPESCGVRMVDLFIQYVCLWLEAEFRVKCNRKNVLDLDASTERKFSRHLIFNLSHVTFQDNVTLGYFVHHIMEKLSVFCESTNSSSKGTEQTSDTGTSTDSDKVTNAAMKISPPAGTVEEVSSSDTEDPKDKSHKTREGKLTTDGVFAHFTRKQLSTLFVQNKHGEKTAFCDMGVYTKNRNFRLYLSRKYGKKNPLRLAAENEFEPHSSRNDKTIFMHSLISNVKFTPKTRILKFHGTQKNRHGRLFSKTSSTACLEGYKASPYPEVDGFLIEHTRKLDSSAGIRHWTYFSQGEVIVYEMVNYRYCHNVQRSHKSNNVMFVVDLKKKVYYQKCLDPVCRSHNFKSSEFPLPESVFPSYLWEDDPMFDGEDEDLCCAADEMEKTMAV
;
A
#
# COMPACT_ATOMS: atom_id res chain seq x y z
N MET A 1 17.91 11.17 3.36
CA MET A 1 17.51 11.67 4.69
C MET A 1 16.10 11.22 4.94
N TYR A 2 15.82 10.68 6.12
CA TYR A 2 14.46 10.30 6.54
C TYR A 2 14.02 11.26 7.64
N LEU A 3 12.76 11.66 7.61
CA LEU A 3 12.16 12.54 8.61
C LEU A 3 11.05 11.77 9.33
N VAL A 4 11.06 11.80 10.66
CA VAL A 4 10.01 11.20 11.49
C VAL A 4 9.29 12.33 12.22
N SER A 5 7.98 12.39 12.06
CA SER A 5 7.12 13.38 12.71
C SER A 5 5.67 12.91 12.62
N SER A 6 4.79 13.42 13.48
CA SER A 6 3.35 13.24 13.29
C SER A 6 2.88 14.01 12.04
N TYR A 7 1.78 13.57 11.44
CA TYR A 7 1.25 14.26 10.24
C TYR A 7 0.87 15.72 10.51
N GLU A 8 0.41 16.02 11.72
CA GLU A 8 0.03 17.36 12.16
C GLU A 8 1.22 18.31 12.23
N VAL A 9 2.30 17.87 12.90
CA VAL A 9 3.54 18.65 13.03
C VAL A 9 4.22 18.78 11.67
N PHE A 10 4.27 17.70 10.88
CA PHE A 10 4.81 17.74 9.53
C PHE A 10 4.06 18.77 8.67
N TRP A 11 2.73 18.73 8.65
CA TRP A 11 1.92 19.65 7.85
C TRP A 11 2.14 21.11 8.25
N PHE A 12 2.24 21.40 9.56
CA PHE A 12 2.48 22.74 10.07
C PHE A 12 3.71 23.38 9.43
N TYR A 13 4.86 22.68 9.41
CA TYR A 13 6.08 23.19 8.78
C TYR A 13 6.05 23.07 7.25
N TYR A 14 5.54 21.95 6.73
CA TYR A 14 5.49 21.68 5.30
C TYR A 14 4.69 22.72 4.51
N ASN A 15 3.55 23.18 5.05
CA ASN A 15 2.71 24.17 4.38
C ASN A 15 3.38 25.55 4.28
N GLN A 16 4.29 25.88 5.20
CA GLN A 16 5.05 27.13 5.22
C GLN A 16 6.25 27.12 4.25
N LEU A 17 6.63 25.95 3.74
CA LEU A 17 7.71 25.85 2.76
C LEU A 17 7.30 26.51 1.44
N SER A 18 8.26 27.19 0.81
CA SER A 18 8.14 27.59 -0.57
C SER A 18 8.05 26.36 -1.49
N ASP A 19 7.32 26.48 -2.59
CA ASP A 19 7.06 25.36 -3.52
C ASP A 19 8.34 24.71 -4.04
N ASP A 20 9.45 25.45 -4.11
CA ASP A 20 10.73 24.93 -4.56
C ASP A 20 11.38 23.93 -3.60
N LYS A 21 11.05 24.03 -2.31
CA LYS A 21 11.55 23.18 -1.21
C LYS A 21 10.63 21.99 -0.91
N LYS A 22 9.43 21.94 -1.49
CA LYS A 22 8.48 20.83 -1.32
C LYS A 22 8.89 19.63 -2.20
N LEU A 23 9.83 18.83 -1.70
CA LEU A 23 10.42 17.66 -2.39
C LEU A 23 10.20 16.35 -1.61
N HIS A 24 9.06 16.24 -0.93
CA HIS A 24 8.83 15.22 0.09
C HIS A 24 7.97 14.06 -0.42
N TYR A 25 8.23 12.88 0.14
CA TYR A 25 7.56 11.63 -0.17
C TYR A 25 7.06 11.00 1.13
N GLU A 26 5.86 10.41 1.08
CA GLU A 26 5.41 9.45 2.07
C GLU A 26 6.20 8.15 1.87
N ILE A 27 6.59 7.51 2.97
CA ILE A 27 7.06 6.12 2.93
C ILE A 27 5.88 5.27 3.39
N ILE A 28 5.37 4.44 2.49
CA ILE A 28 4.33 3.45 2.80
C ILE A 28 5.03 2.26 3.46
N PRO A 29 4.94 2.10 4.79
CA PRO A 29 5.73 1.12 5.50
C PRO A 29 5.31 -0.30 5.10
N GLU A 30 6.28 -1.22 5.07
CA GLU A 30 5.99 -2.63 4.91
C GLU A 30 5.05 -3.15 6.01
N GLY A 31 4.03 -3.91 5.62
CA GLY A 31 3.05 -4.51 6.54
C GLY A 31 2.04 -3.54 7.14
N ALA A 32 2.14 -2.23 6.87
CA ALA A 32 1.17 -1.25 7.31
C ALA A 32 -0.09 -1.29 6.43
N VAL A 33 -1.26 -1.17 7.06
CA VAL A 33 -2.52 -1.00 6.33
C VAL A 33 -2.48 0.23 5.44
N CYS A 34 -3.13 0.14 4.28
CA CYS A 34 -3.11 1.23 3.33
C CYS A 34 -4.47 1.45 2.66
N LYS A 35 -4.68 2.67 2.20
CA LYS A 35 -5.75 2.99 1.24
C LYS A 35 -5.46 2.29 -0.08
N LEU A 36 -6.50 2.14 -0.89
CA LEU A 36 -6.34 1.81 -2.30
C LEU A 36 -5.81 3.05 -3.04
N TYR A 37 -4.71 2.91 -3.77
CA TYR A 37 -4.09 3.99 -4.52
C TYR A 37 -3.55 3.51 -5.86
N PHE A 38 -3.39 4.43 -6.81
CA PHE A 38 -2.82 4.17 -8.13
C PHE A 38 -1.90 5.32 -8.56
N ASP A 39 -0.84 4.97 -9.28
CA ASP A 39 -0.03 5.91 -10.05
C ASP A 39 -0.30 5.64 -11.53
N LEU A 40 -0.84 6.65 -12.23
CA LEU A 40 -1.26 6.56 -13.62
C LEU A 40 -0.39 7.46 -14.46
N GLU A 41 0.27 6.91 -15.47
CA GLU A 41 1.15 7.71 -16.31
C GLU A 41 1.32 7.18 -17.73
N TYR A 42 1.52 8.11 -18.67
CA TYR A 42 1.95 7.81 -20.03
C TYR A 42 2.62 9.01 -20.69
N SER A 43 3.37 8.72 -21.77
CA SER A 43 4.00 9.72 -22.62
C SER A 43 2.98 10.27 -23.61
N ILE A 44 2.69 11.57 -23.55
CA ILE A 44 1.71 12.23 -24.44
C ILE A 44 2.15 12.16 -25.91
N PRO A 45 3.43 12.44 -26.26
CA PRO A 45 3.91 12.33 -27.64
C PRO A 45 3.77 10.94 -28.24
N ASP A 46 3.96 9.89 -27.43
CA ASP A 46 3.86 8.50 -27.89
C ASP A 46 2.40 8.00 -27.96
N ASN A 47 1.44 8.80 -27.45
CA ASN A 47 0.03 8.45 -27.35
C ASN A 47 -0.88 9.64 -27.72
N PRO A 48 -0.78 10.20 -28.95
CA PRO A 48 -1.47 11.44 -29.32
C PRO A 48 -3.00 11.33 -29.30
N GLU A 49 -3.53 10.13 -29.56
CA GLU A 49 -4.98 9.86 -29.57
C GLU A 49 -5.56 9.59 -28.16
N SER A 50 -4.70 9.52 -27.13
CA SER A 50 -5.14 9.18 -25.78
C SER A 50 -5.67 10.39 -25.01
N CYS A 51 -6.93 10.30 -24.58
CA CYS A 51 -7.55 11.30 -23.71
C CYS A 51 -7.42 10.87 -22.24
N GLY A 52 -6.36 11.33 -21.57
CA GLY A 52 -6.02 10.90 -20.20
C GLY A 52 -7.15 11.12 -19.18
N VAL A 53 -7.89 12.23 -19.27
CA VAL A 53 -9.05 12.50 -18.39
C VAL A 53 -10.12 11.40 -18.53
N ARG A 54 -10.52 11.07 -19.76
CA ARG A 54 -11.51 10.02 -20.01
C ARG A 54 -11.00 8.64 -19.60
N MET A 55 -9.70 8.40 -19.75
CA MET A 55 -9.06 7.16 -19.32
C MET A 55 -9.08 7.02 -17.80
N VAL A 56 -8.88 8.11 -17.04
CA VAL A 56 -8.99 8.10 -15.58
C VAL A 56 -10.42 7.74 -15.14
N ASP A 57 -11.45 8.37 -15.71
CA ASP A 57 -12.83 8.07 -15.33
C ASP A 57 -13.22 6.63 -15.67
N LEU A 58 -12.82 6.15 -16.84
CA LEU A 58 -13.01 4.76 -17.24
C LEU A 58 -12.29 3.79 -16.29
N PHE A 59 -11.03 4.10 -15.93
CA PHE A 59 -10.24 3.29 -15.02
C PHE A 59 -10.86 3.24 -13.62
N ILE A 60 -11.35 4.37 -13.10
CA ILE A 60 -12.05 4.42 -11.81
C ILE A 60 -13.31 3.57 -11.85
N GLN A 61 -14.13 3.70 -12.89
CA GLN A 61 -15.33 2.87 -13.03
C GLN A 61 -14.99 1.38 -13.07
N TYR A 62 -13.95 1.02 -13.83
CA TYR A 62 -13.44 -0.35 -13.91
C TYR A 62 -13.03 -0.89 -12.53
N VAL A 63 -12.24 -0.13 -11.77
CA VAL A 63 -11.81 -0.50 -10.42
C VAL A 63 -13.00 -0.61 -9.46
N CYS A 64 -13.97 0.31 -9.52
CA CYS A 64 -15.16 0.28 -8.66
C CYS A 64 -15.97 -1.02 -8.84
N LEU A 65 -16.16 -1.46 -10.08
CA LEU A 65 -16.87 -2.72 -10.36
C LEU A 65 -16.09 -3.95 -9.85
N TRP A 66 -14.76 -3.94 -9.94
CA TRP A 66 -13.94 -5.01 -9.36
C TRP A 66 -13.94 -5.03 -7.82
N LEU A 67 -14.00 -3.86 -7.18
CA LEU A 67 -14.18 -3.77 -5.73
C LEU A 67 -15.53 -4.34 -5.28
N GLU A 68 -16.59 -4.10 -6.05
CA GLU A 68 -17.90 -4.70 -5.81
C GLU A 68 -17.86 -6.23 -6.03
N ALA A 69 -17.27 -6.67 -7.13
CA ALA A 69 -17.16 -8.09 -7.48
C ALA A 69 -16.39 -8.89 -6.43
N GLU A 70 -15.19 -8.45 -6.04
CA GLU A 70 -14.35 -9.24 -5.13
C GLU A 70 -14.63 -9.00 -3.65
N PHE A 71 -14.98 -7.78 -3.27
CA PHE A 71 -15.07 -7.40 -1.87
C PHE A 71 -16.45 -6.89 -1.45
N ARG A 72 -17.43 -6.80 -2.37
CA ARG A 72 -18.75 -6.18 -2.13
C ARG A 72 -18.61 -4.76 -1.58
N VAL A 73 -17.66 -4.02 -2.11
CA VAL A 73 -17.42 -2.61 -1.77
C VAL A 73 -17.93 -1.76 -2.92
N LYS A 74 -19.03 -1.04 -2.69
CA LYS A 74 -19.59 -0.07 -3.64
C LYS A 74 -18.93 1.28 -3.43
N CYS A 75 -18.40 1.86 -4.49
CA CYS A 75 -17.84 3.20 -4.52
C CYS A 75 -17.96 3.81 -5.91
N ASN A 76 -17.68 5.11 -6.02
CA ASN A 76 -17.75 5.86 -7.26
C ASN A 76 -16.68 6.98 -7.31
N ARG A 77 -16.73 7.81 -8.35
CA ARG A 77 -15.79 8.90 -8.60
C ARG A 77 -15.64 9.87 -7.41
N LYS A 78 -16.71 10.13 -6.66
CA LYS A 78 -16.72 11.01 -5.48
C LYS A 78 -15.96 10.42 -4.29
N ASN A 79 -15.58 9.14 -4.32
CA ASN A 79 -14.74 8.53 -3.30
C ASN A 79 -13.24 8.62 -3.63
N VAL A 80 -12.86 9.15 -4.79
CA VAL A 80 -11.48 9.09 -5.29
C VAL A 80 -10.87 10.48 -5.33
N LEU A 81 -9.88 10.72 -4.46
CA LEU A 81 -9.04 11.90 -4.53
C LEU A 81 -8.13 11.78 -5.76
N ASP A 82 -8.22 12.76 -6.65
CA ASP A 82 -7.47 12.79 -7.91
C ASP A 82 -6.46 13.94 -7.88
N LEU A 83 -5.18 13.57 -7.96
CA LEU A 83 -4.08 14.51 -7.95
C LEU A 83 -3.34 14.50 -9.29
N ASP A 84 -3.12 15.69 -9.83
CA ASP A 84 -2.46 15.94 -11.10
C ASP A 84 -1.03 16.46 -10.93
N ALA A 85 -0.09 15.82 -11.65
CA ALA A 85 1.26 16.30 -11.85
C ALA A 85 1.69 16.22 -13.34
N SER A 86 0.73 16.29 -14.25
CA SER A 86 0.93 16.24 -15.69
C SER A 86 1.75 17.42 -16.18
N THR A 87 2.38 17.23 -17.34
CA THR A 87 3.16 18.21 -18.07
C THR A 87 2.77 18.12 -19.55
N GLU A 88 3.25 19.04 -20.37
CA GLU A 88 3.02 19.02 -21.82
C GLU A 88 3.46 17.72 -22.51
N ARG A 89 4.42 16.99 -21.92
CA ARG A 89 4.96 15.74 -22.49
C ARG A 89 4.54 14.48 -21.76
N LYS A 90 4.02 14.58 -20.53
CA LYS A 90 3.71 13.43 -19.69
C LYS A 90 2.41 13.65 -18.96
N PHE A 91 1.49 12.71 -19.14
CA PHE A 91 0.32 12.58 -18.29
C PHE A 91 0.71 11.86 -17.00
N SER A 92 0.30 12.37 -15.84
CA SER A 92 0.63 11.80 -14.53
C SER A 92 -0.44 12.14 -13.49
N ARG A 93 -1.17 11.12 -13.02
CA ARG A 93 -2.19 11.24 -11.98
C ARG A 93 -1.92 10.28 -10.84
N HIS A 94 -2.12 10.73 -9.59
CA HIS A 94 -2.25 9.84 -8.45
C HIS A 94 -3.74 9.77 -8.07
N LEU A 95 -4.26 8.55 -7.94
CA LEU A 95 -5.61 8.32 -7.43
C LEU A 95 -5.53 7.71 -6.04
N ILE A 96 -6.27 8.26 -5.07
CA ILE A 96 -6.35 7.75 -3.71
C ILE A 96 -7.81 7.56 -3.32
N PHE A 97 -8.22 6.31 -3.10
CA PHE A 97 -9.58 5.95 -2.77
C PHE A 97 -9.81 6.13 -1.26
N ASN A 98 -10.65 7.12 -0.93
CA ASN A 98 -11.06 7.44 0.43
C ASN A 98 -12.37 6.70 0.76
N LEU A 99 -12.24 5.39 1.02
CA LEU A 99 -13.37 4.51 1.33
C LEU A 99 -13.64 4.49 2.84
N SER A 100 -14.90 4.64 3.23
CA SER A 100 -15.29 4.53 4.64
C SER A 100 -15.25 3.07 5.07
N HIS A 101 -14.60 2.80 6.21
CA HIS A 101 -14.54 1.48 6.83
C HIS A 101 -13.90 0.38 5.96
N VAL A 102 -13.09 0.72 4.97
CA VAL A 102 -12.43 -0.27 4.08
C VAL A 102 -10.98 0.14 3.86
N THR A 103 -10.06 -0.81 4.04
CA THR A 103 -8.61 -0.62 3.82
C THR A 103 -8.00 -1.93 3.35
N PHE A 104 -6.86 -1.90 2.67
CA PHE A 104 -6.09 -3.09 2.36
C PHE A 104 -5.13 -3.43 3.50
N GLN A 105 -4.87 -4.72 3.71
CA GLN A 105 -3.93 -5.20 4.73
C GLN A 105 -2.56 -4.54 4.62
N ASP A 106 -2.05 -4.43 3.40
CA ASP A 106 -0.80 -3.75 3.07
C ASP A 106 -0.75 -3.46 1.57
N ASN A 107 0.26 -2.67 1.15
CA ASN A 107 0.40 -2.27 -0.24
C ASN A 107 0.83 -3.42 -1.17
N VAL A 108 1.44 -4.48 -0.65
CA VAL A 108 1.81 -5.67 -1.43
C VAL A 108 0.57 -6.50 -1.78
N THR A 109 -0.32 -6.67 -0.80
CA THR A 109 -1.63 -7.31 -0.93
C THR A 109 -2.51 -6.53 -1.91
N LEU A 110 -2.50 -5.20 -1.82
CA LEU A 110 -3.12 -4.34 -2.82
C LEU A 110 -2.54 -4.61 -4.22
N GLY A 111 -1.21 -4.72 -4.34
CA GLY A 111 -0.55 -5.07 -5.60
C GLY A 111 -1.08 -6.36 -6.22
N TYR A 112 -1.31 -7.42 -5.45
CA TYR A 112 -1.90 -8.66 -5.97
C TYR A 112 -3.30 -8.46 -6.54
N PHE A 113 -4.14 -7.66 -5.88
CA PHE A 113 -5.46 -7.31 -6.39
C PHE A 113 -5.36 -6.53 -7.71
N VAL A 114 -4.49 -5.52 -7.78
CA VAL A 114 -4.32 -4.72 -8.99
C VAL A 114 -3.76 -5.58 -10.13
N HIS A 115 -2.79 -6.46 -9.86
CA HIS A 115 -2.28 -7.40 -10.86
C HIS A 115 -3.37 -8.33 -11.39
N HIS A 116 -4.25 -8.84 -10.51
CA HIS A 116 -5.35 -9.70 -10.89
C HIS A 116 -6.31 -9.01 -11.87
N ILE A 117 -6.79 -7.81 -11.54
CA ILE A 117 -7.74 -7.11 -12.41
C ILE A 117 -7.07 -6.75 -13.75
N MET A 118 -5.81 -6.30 -13.73
CA MET A 118 -5.09 -5.94 -14.95
C MET A 118 -4.78 -7.18 -15.83
N GLU A 119 -4.52 -8.34 -15.25
CA GLU A 119 -4.39 -9.61 -15.99
C GLU A 119 -5.71 -9.98 -16.67
N LYS A 120 -6.84 -9.89 -15.94
CA LYS A 120 -8.18 -10.12 -16.51
C LYS A 120 -8.47 -9.16 -17.66
N LEU A 121 -8.09 -7.89 -17.52
CA LEU A 121 -8.21 -6.88 -18.59
C LEU A 121 -7.40 -7.24 -19.84
N SER A 122 -6.17 -7.73 -19.66
CA SER A 122 -5.30 -8.16 -20.78
C SER A 122 -5.91 -9.33 -21.53
N VAL A 123 -6.30 -10.39 -20.80
CA VAL A 123 -6.93 -11.58 -21.37
C VAL A 123 -8.22 -11.22 -22.10
N PHE A 124 -9.06 -10.37 -21.50
CA PHE A 124 -10.28 -9.89 -22.14
C PHE A 124 -9.96 -9.21 -23.46
N CYS A 125 -8.97 -8.32 -23.51
CA CYS A 125 -8.57 -7.62 -24.73
C CYS A 125 -7.93 -8.52 -25.80
N GLU A 126 -7.20 -9.58 -25.42
CA GLU A 126 -6.45 -10.46 -26.33
C GLU A 126 -7.29 -11.55 -27.01
N SER A 127 -8.38 -12.00 -26.39
CA SER A 127 -9.15 -13.22 -26.76
C SER A 127 -9.81 -13.23 -28.16
N THR A 128 -9.55 -12.24 -29.03
CA THR A 128 -10.12 -12.16 -30.39
C THR A 128 -9.07 -12.02 -31.49
N ASN A 129 -7.78 -11.85 -31.19
CA ASN A 129 -6.74 -11.81 -32.23
C ASN A 129 -6.43 -13.19 -32.85
N SER A 130 -7.01 -14.27 -32.31
CA SER A 130 -6.85 -15.65 -32.77
C SER A 130 -7.96 -16.13 -33.73
N SER A 131 -8.94 -15.29 -34.08
CA SER A 131 -10.05 -15.67 -34.99
C SER A 131 -9.97 -15.05 -36.39
N SER A 132 -8.84 -14.45 -36.78
CA SER A 132 -8.59 -13.95 -38.13
C SER A 132 -7.36 -14.57 -38.77
N LYS A 133 -7.35 -15.90 -38.92
CA LYS A 133 -6.51 -16.62 -39.88
C LYS A 133 -7.36 -17.70 -40.58
N GLY A 134 -7.45 -17.59 -41.91
CA GLY A 134 -8.28 -18.39 -42.81
C GLY A 134 -9.51 -17.57 -43.23
N THR A 135 -9.63 -17.06 -44.46
CA THR A 135 -9.36 -17.73 -45.74
C THR A 135 -8.91 -16.71 -46.78
N GLU A 136 -7.79 -16.98 -47.43
CA GLU A 136 -7.43 -16.36 -48.71
C GLU A 136 -8.47 -16.75 -49.75
N GLN A 137 -9.12 -15.76 -50.38
CA GLN A 137 -9.53 -15.90 -51.77
C GLN A 137 -9.20 -14.63 -52.52
N THR A 138 -8.24 -14.82 -53.42
CA THR A 138 -7.79 -13.95 -54.49
C THR A 138 -8.94 -13.56 -55.42
N SER A 139 -9.05 -12.28 -55.75
CA SER A 139 -9.36 -11.86 -57.12
C SER A 139 -8.98 -10.39 -57.31
N ASP A 140 -7.97 -10.24 -58.14
CA ASP A 140 -7.36 -9.05 -58.73
C ASP A 140 -8.34 -8.31 -59.66
N THR A 141 -8.40 -6.97 -59.61
CA THR A 141 -8.29 -6.03 -60.76
C THR A 141 -8.68 -4.58 -60.42
N GLY A 142 -7.79 -3.64 -60.76
CA GLY A 142 -8.15 -2.49 -61.62
C GLY A 142 -8.50 -1.12 -61.01
N THR A 143 -7.50 -0.24 -60.96
CA THR A 143 -7.47 1.16 -61.46
C THR A 143 -8.43 2.26 -60.95
N SER A 144 -7.79 3.35 -60.49
CA SER A 144 -7.99 4.77 -60.89
C SER A 144 -8.97 5.71 -60.13
N THR A 145 -8.34 6.78 -59.59
CA THR A 145 -8.71 8.22 -59.60
C THR A 145 -9.89 8.80 -58.79
N ASP A 146 -9.52 9.88 -58.07
CA ASP A 146 -10.24 11.13 -57.78
C ASP A 146 -11.66 11.12 -57.19
N SER A 147 -11.83 11.70 -56.00
CA SER A 147 -12.16 13.14 -55.88
C SER A 147 -12.68 13.50 -54.48
N ASP A 148 -12.26 14.67 -54.02
CA ASP A 148 -12.77 15.40 -52.86
C ASP A 148 -14.30 15.58 -52.88
N LYS A 149 -14.92 15.52 -51.70
CA LYS A 149 -15.97 16.49 -51.33
C LYS A 149 -16.26 16.53 -49.83
N VAL A 150 -15.93 17.69 -49.29
CA VAL A 150 -16.38 18.30 -48.04
C VAL A 150 -17.91 18.30 -47.94
N THR A 151 -18.47 18.00 -46.76
CA THR A 151 -19.55 18.83 -46.15
C THR A 151 -19.59 18.66 -44.63
N ASN A 152 -19.60 19.82 -43.97
CA ASN A 152 -19.83 20.01 -42.54
C ASN A 152 -21.30 19.76 -42.17
N ALA A 153 -21.55 19.18 -40.99
CA ALA A 153 -22.77 19.45 -40.23
C ALA A 153 -22.51 19.28 -38.73
N ALA A 154 -22.48 20.41 -38.02
CA ALA A 154 -22.50 20.50 -36.57
C ALA A 154 -23.93 20.30 -36.05
N MET A 155 -24.11 19.66 -34.89
CA MET A 155 -25.35 19.75 -34.14
C MET A 155 -25.07 19.73 -32.63
N LYS A 156 -25.23 20.91 -32.01
CA LYS A 156 -25.37 21.14 -30.57
C LYS A 156 -26.84 20.96 -30.20
N ILE A 157 -27.14 20.32 -29.07
CA ILE A 157 -28.40 20.53 -28.34
C ILE A 157 -28.09 20.58 -26.84
N SER A 158 -28.51 21.69 -26.22
CA SER A 158 -28.56 21.95 -24.78
C SER A 158 -30.03 21.90 -24.31
N PRO A 159 -30.31 21.85 -22.98
CA PRO A 159 -31.53 21.27 -22.40
C PRO A 159 -32.62 22.31 -22.09
N PRO A 160 -33.84 21.90 -21.68
CA PRO A 160 -34.77 22.78 -21.00
C PRO A 160 -34.81 22.54 -19.48
N ALA A 161 -34.89 23.65 -18.75
CA ALA A 161 -35.20 23.74 -17.34
C ALA A 161 -36.73 23.72 -17.09
N GLY A 162 -37.13 23.34 -15.87
CA GLY A 162 -38.49 23.49 -15.34
C GLY A 162 -38.46 23.35 -13.82
N THR A 163 -39.02 24.34 -13.13
CA THR A 163 -38.84 24.69 -11.71
C THR A 163 -39.99 24.24 -10.80
N VAL A 164 -39.62 23.87 -9.56
CA VAL A 164 -40.29 23.90 -8.22
C VAL A 164 -41.77 23.52 -8.01
N GLU A 165 -41.99 22.68 -6.98
CA GLU A 165 -42.90 22.96 -5.85
C GLU A 165 -42.57 22.09 -4.61
N GLU A 166 -42.50 22.72 -3.43
CA GLU A 166 -42.42 22.12 -2.09
C GLU A 166 -43.84 21.99 -1.50
N VAL A 167 -44.17 20.86 -0.85
CA VAL A 167 -45.18 20.81 0.22
C VAL A 167 -44.79 19.76 1.27
N SER A 168 -44.80 20.19 2.54
CA SER A 168 -44.64 19.41 3.77
C SER A 168 -45.93 18.75 4.24
N SER A 169 -45.88 17.54 4.84
CA SER A 169 -46.38 17.22 6.21
C SER A 169 -46.58 15.71 6.48
N SER A 170 -46.06 15.31 7.65
CA SER A 170 -46.45 14.28 8.65
C SER A 170 -47.35 13.06 8.34
N ASP A 171 -46.79 11.91 8.76
CA ASP A 171 -47.36 10.85 9.63
C ASP A 171 -48.24 9.69 9.12
N THR A 172 -47.76 8.50 9.53
CA THR A 172 -48.42 7.27 9.97
C THR A 172 -48.76 6.12 9.00
N GLU A 173 -48.17 4.98 9.39
CA GLU A 173 -48.64 3.57 9.34
C GLU A 173 -48.15 2.61 8.22
N ASP A 174 -47.40 1.61 8.72
CA ASP A 174 -47.06 0.30 8.16
C ASP A 174 -48.25 -0.43 7.52
N PRO A 175 -48.01 -1.26 6.48
CA PRO A 175 -48.12 -2.69 6.75
C PRO A 175 -47.11 -3.59 6.02
N LYS A 176 -46.46 -4.44 6.83
CA LYS A 176 -46.25 -5.89 6.66
C LYS A 176 -45.69 -6.42 5.33
N ASP A 177 -44.40 -6.75 5.43
CA ASP A 177 -43.82 -8.08 5.19
C ASP A 177 -44.27 -8.84 3.92
N LYS A 178 -43.49 -8.65 2.85
CA LYS A 178 -43.15 -9.74 1.94
C LYS A 178 -41.65 -9.74 1.71
N SER A 179 -40.97 -10.58 2.49
CA SER A 179 -39.56 -10.93 2.30
C SER A 179 -39.30 -11.53 0.91
N HIS A 180 -39.09 -10.69 -0.11
CA HIS A 180 -38.30 -11.08 -1.27
C HIS A 180 -36.84 -11.04 -0.86
N LYS A 181 -36.34 -12.18 -0.37
CA LYS A 181 -34.89 -12.45 -0.30
C LYS A 181 -34.35 -12.52 -1.72
N THR A 182 -34.09 -11.36 -2.31
CA THR A 182 -33.23 -11.27 -3.49
C THR A 182 -31.84 -11.70 -3.01
N ARG A 183 -31.42 -12.91 -3.38
CA ARG A 183 -30.01 -13.31 -3.30
C ARG A 183 -29.25 -12.30 -4.16
N GLU A 184 -28.65 -11.27 -3.56
CA GLU A 184 -27.69 -10.42 -4.26
C GLU A 184 -26.55 -11.33 -4.73
N GLY A 185 -26.58 -11.67 -6.02
CA GLY A 185 -25.55 -12.49 -6.64
C GLY A 185 -24.22 -11.74 -6.62
N LYS A 186 -23.12 -12.44 -6.31
CA LYS A 186 -21.76 -11.90 -6.47
C LYS A 186 -21.61 -11.47 -7.93
N LEU A 187 -21.24 -10.22 -8.19
CA LEU A 187 -20.94 -9.74 -9.54
C LEU A 187 -19.81 -10.63 -10.11
N THR A 188 -20.07 -11.28 -11.24
CA THR A 188 -19.09 -12.18 -11.87
C THR A 188 -18.10 -11.38 -12.72
N THR A 189 -16.99 -12.00 -13.12
CA THR A 189 -16.03 -11.40 -14.05
C THR A 189 -16.72 -10.93 -15.35
N ASP A 190 -17.61 -11.75 -15.92
CA ASP A 190 -18.38 -11.39 -17.11
C ASP A 190 -19.34 -10.24 -16.84
N GLY A 191 -19.92 -10.19 -15.63
CA GLY A 191 -20.75 -9.08 -15.16
C GLY A 191 -19.96 -7.76 -15.15
N VAL A 192 -18.71 -7.75 -14.69
CA VAL A 192 -17.85 -6.56 -14.73
C VAL A 192 -17.59 -6.10 -16.17
N PHE A 193 -17.22 -7.02 -17.05
CA PHE A 193 -16.88 -6.68 -18.44
C PHE A 193 -18.10 -6.27 -19.27
N ALA A 194 -19.31 -6.72 -18.94
CA ALA A 194 -20.54 -6.31 -19.61
C ALA A 194 -20.82 -4.80 -19.54
N HIS A 195 -20.23 -4.09 -18.58
CA HIS A 195 -20.35 -2.63 -18.45
C HIS A 195 -19.52 -1.85 -19.47
N PHE A 196 -18.63 -2.50 -20.21
CA PHE A 196 -17.67 -1.83 -21.07
C PHE A 196 -17.63 -2.41 -22.46
N THR A 197 -17.44 -1.55 -23.45
CA THR A 197 -17.01 -2.00 -24.77
C THR A 197 -15.51 -2.37 -24.74
N ARG A 198 -15.12 -3.34 -25.56
CA ARG A 198 -13.70 -3.69 -25.74
C ARG A 198 -12.86 -2.50 -26.20
N LYS A 199 -13.42 -1.64 -27.07
CA LYS A 199 -12.76 -0.42 -27.53
C LYS A 199 -12.44 0.52 -26.36
N GLN A 200 -13.38 0.73 -25.43
CA GLN A 200 -13.11 1.52 -24.22
C GLN A 200 -11.99 0.89 -23.40
N LEU A 201 -12.10 -0.38 -23.03
CA LEU A 201 -11.09 -1.03 -22.18
C LEU A 201 -9.71 -1.10 -22.82
N SER A 202 -9.63 -1.20 -24.16
CA SER A 202 -8.37 -1.18 -24.88
C SER A 202 -7.60 0.14 -24.74
N THR A 203 -8.27 1.26 -24.42
CA THR A 203 -7.60 2.55 -24.20
C THR A 203 -6.86 2.60 -22.86
N LEU A 204 -7.10 1.67 -21.94
CA LEU A 204 -6.36 1.57 -20.67
C LEU A 204 -4.95 0.97 -20.84
N PHE A 205 -4.54 0.74 -22.08
CA PHE A 205 -3.18 0.39 -22.44
C PHE A 205 -2.59 1.48 -23.33
N VAL A 206 -1.35 1.86 -23.03
CA VAL A 206 -0.62 2.95 -23.66
C VAL A 206 0.67 2.41 -24.27
N GLN A 207 1.27 3.15 -25.21
CA GLN A 207 2.55 2.82 -25.78
C GLN A 207 3.68 3.45 -24.96
N ASN A 208 4.74 2.68 -24.74
CA ASN A 208 5.99 3.21 -24.21
C ASN A 208 6.85 3.79 -25.34
N LYS A 209 8.00 4.39 -24.98
CA LYS A 209 8.99 4.95 -25.93
C LYS A 209 9.55 3.96 -26.96
N HIS A 210 9.35 2.66 -26.77
CA HIS A 210 9.78 1.59 -27.67
C HIS A 210 8.63 1.07 -28.55
N GLY A 211 7.44 1.68 -28.46
CA GLY A 211 6.23 1.25 -29.17
C GLY A 211 5.55 0.03 -28.56
N GLU A 212 5.99 -0.43 -27.39
CA GLU A 212 5.41 -1.59 -26.71
C GLU A 212 4.17 -1.17 -25.91
N LYS A 213 3.14 -2.00 -25.95
CA LYS A 213 1.89 -1.79 -25.22
C LYS A 213 2.10 -2.11 -23.73
N THR A 214 1.90 -1.12 -22.87
CA THR A 214 1.97 -1.23 -21.41
C THR A 214 0.65 -0.80 -20.77
N ALA A 215 0.42 -1.19 -19.52
CA ALA A 215 -0.71 -0.73 -18.74
C ALA A 215 -0.61 0.79 -18.48
N PHE A 216 -1.75 1.47 -18.48
CA PHE A 216 -1.88 2.87 -18.05
C PHE A 216 -1.58 3.08 -16.55
N CYS A 217 -1.79 2.03 -15.75
CA CYS A 217 -1.45 2.01 -14.32
C CYS A 217 -0.03 1.47 -14.12
N ASP A 218 0.80 2.20 -13.36
CA ASP A 218 2.11 1.71 -12.94
C ASP A 218 1.96 0.64 -11.86
N MET A 219 2.22 -0.61 -12.25
CA MET A 219 2.20 -1.77 -11.35
C MET A 219 3.43 -1.83 -10.44
N GLY A 220 4.48 -1.09 -10.75
CA GLY A 220 5.72 -1.06 -10.01
C GLY A 220 5.60 -0.39 -8.65
N VAL A 221 4.47 0.26 -8.31
CA VAL A 221 4.26 1.03 -7.07
C VAL A 221 3.92 0.19 -5.84
N TYR A 222 3.67 -1.10 -6.00
CA TYR A 222 3.26 -1.99 -4.92
C TYR A 222 4.47 -2.77 -4.35
N THR A 223 5.43 -2.04 -3.81
CA THR A 223 6.68 -2.59 -3.22
C THR A 223 6.82 -2.22 -1.75
N LYS A 224 7.56 -3.03 -0.99
CA LYS A 224 7.90 -2.75 0.42
C LYS A 224 8.53 -1.35 0.57
N ASN A 225 8.13 -0.60 1.60
CA ASN A 225 8.68 0.72 1.94
C ASN A 225 8.63 1.70 0.75
N ARG A 226 7.53 1.69 -0.02
CA ARG A 226 7.42 2.50 -1.23
C ARG A 226 7.38 3.98 -0.88
N ASN A 227 8.25 4.75 -1.53
CA ASN A 227 8.17 6.19 -1.55
C ASN A 227 7.06 6.64 -2.52
N PHE A 228 6.11 7.43 -2.03
CA PHE A 228 5.01 7.98 -2.81
C PHE A 228 4.94 9.50 -2.64
N ARG A 229 4.89 10.24 -3.73
CA ARG A 229 5.07 11.71 -3.68
C ARG A 229 3.88 12.37 -2.98
N LEU A 230 4.16 13.26 -2.02
CA LEU A 230 3.14 13.96 -1.25
C LEU A 230 2.39 15.01 -2.10
N TYR A 231 1.15 15.32 -1.69
CA TYR A 231 0.41 16.49 -2.17
C TYR A 231 1.24 17.77 -1.99
N LEU A 232 1.23 18.64 -3.00
CA LEU A 232 2.06 19.85 -3.18
C LEU A 232 3.55 19.60 -3.39
N SER A 233 4.05 18.36 -3.33
CA SER A 233 5.46 18.07 -3.60
C SER A 233 5.74 17.89 -5.08
N ARG A 234 6.94 18.30 -5.50
CA ARG A 234 7.49 18.09 -6.85
C ARG A 234 8.67 17.11 -6.83
N LYS A 235 9.02 16.56 -7.98
CA LYS A 235 10.25 15.76 -8.13
C LYS A 235 11.47 16.70 -8.13
N TYR A 236 12.62 16.22 -7.64
CA TYR A 236 13.87 16.99 -7.69
C TYR A 236 14.19 17.41 -9.13
N GLY A 237 14.55 18.68 -9.31
CA GLY A 237 14.83 19.27 -10.63
C GLY A 237 13.60 19.47 -11.53
N LYS A 238 12.38 19.20 -11.03
CA LYS A 238 11.12 19.44 -11.77
C LYS A 238 10.32 20.57 -11.13
N LYS A 239 9.46 21.20 -11.92
CA LYS A 239 8.66 22.37 -11.51
C LYS A 239 7.17 22.06 -11.32
N ASN A 240 6.71 20.85 -11.63
CA ASN A 240 5.32 20.41 -11.52
C ASN A 240 5.05 19.75 -10.16
N PRO A 241 4.46 20.49 -9.19
CA PRO A 241 3.97 19.90 -7.95
C PRO A 241 2.73 19.05 -8.22
N LEU A 242 2.48 18.09 -7.33
CA LEU A 242 1.27 17.27 -7.33
C LEU A 242 0.12 18.08 -6.72
N ARG A 243 -0.89 18.46 -7.50
CA ARG A 243 -2.02 19.31 -7.08
C ARG A 243 -3.35 18.62 -7.31
N LEU A 244 -4.46 19.16 -6.82
CA LEU A 244 -5.77 18.63 -7.17
C LEU A 244 -6.02 18.72 -8.67
N ALA A 245 -6.56 17.64 -9.24
CA ALA A 245 -7.09 17.64 -10.59
C ALA A 245 -8.26 18.61 -10.76
N ALA A 246 -8.43 19.16 -11.95
CA ALA A 246 -9.62 19.94 -12.30
C ALA A 246 -10.89 19.07 -12.25
N GLU A 247 -10.76 17.79 -12.56
CA GLU A 247 -11.86 16.81 -12.64
C GLU A 247 -12.08 16.05 -11.32
N ASN A 248 -11.41 16.46 -10.23
CA ASN A 248 -11.60 15.82 -8.93
C ASN A 248 -13.03 16.07 -8.41
N GLU A 249 -13.79 14.99 -8.21
CA GLU A 249 -15.12 15.03 -7.58
C GLU A 249 -15.12 14.64 -6.09
N PHE A 250 -13.97 14.20 -5.54
CA PHE A 250 -13.89 13.89 -4.12
C PHE A 250 -13.94 15.17 -3.29
N GLU A 251 -14.96 15.26 -2.46
CA GLU A 251 -15.15 16.33 -1.50
C GLU A 251 -15.05 15.77 -0.07
N PRO A 252 -14.07 16.20 0.73
CA PRO A 252 -14.03 15.85 2.14
C PRO A 252 -15.30 16.31 2.86
N HIS A 253 -15.76 15.56 3.85
CA HIS A 253 -16.88 15.98 4.70
C HIS A 253 -16.57 17.23 5.54
N SER A 254 -15.29 17.49 5.81
CA SER A 254 -14.82 18.73 6.44
C SER A 254 -14.52 19.81 5.42
N SER A 255 -14.29 21.05 5.88
CA SER A 255 -13.91 22.18 5.01
C SER A 255 -12.83 21.81 4.00
N ARG A 256 -13.01 22.23 2.74
CA ARG A 256 -12.03 22.05 1.65
C ARG A 256 -10.83 22.98 1.85
N ASN A 257 -9.90 22.56 2.70
CA ASN A 257 -8.61 23.22 2.90
C ASN A 257 -7.45 22.28 2.53
N ASP A 258 -6.28 22.86 2.26
CA ASP A 258 -5.10 22.10 1.84
C ASP A 258 -4.68 21.04 2.87
N LYS A 259 -4.86 21.32 4.16
CA LYS A 259 -4.61 20.36 5.24
C LYS A 259 -5.46 19.11 5.10
N THR A 260 -6.75 19.28 4.83
CA THR A 260 -7.70 18.19 4.68
C THR A 260 -7.35 17.35 3.45
N ILE A 261 -7.03 18.00 2.33
CA ILE A 261 -6.58 17.31 1.11
C ILE A 261 -5.30 16.53 1.37
N PHE A 262 -4.33 17.14 2.04
CA PHE A 262 -3.08 16.49 2.45
C PHE A 262 -3.34 15.23 3.27
N MET A 263 -4.16 15.32 4.32
CA MET A 263 -4.49 14.17 5.18
C MET A 263 -5.20 13.05 4.41
N HIS A 264 -6.08 13.40 3.47
CA HIS A 264 -6.76 12.43 2.60
C HIS A 264 -5.83 11.82 1.54
N SER A 265 -4.77 12.53 1.13
CA SER A 265 -3.78 12.04 0.15
C SER A 265 -2.79 11.02 0.71
N LEU A 266 -2.57 11.03 2.02
CA LEU A 266 -1.68 10.08 2.69
C LEU A 266 -2.25 8.66 2.58
N ILE A 267 -1.46 7.74 2.03
CA ILE A 267 -1.87 6.35 1.74
C ILE A 267 -1.98 5.53 3.02
N SER A 268 -1.06 5.75 3.97
CA SER A 268 -0.97 5.02 5.24
C SER A 268 -1.84 5.65 6.33
N ASN A 269 -2.42 6.83 6.08
CA ASN A 269 -3.31 7.51 7.02
C ASN A 269 -4.73 6.90 6.98
N VAL A 270 -4.87 5.71 7.55
CA VAL A 270 -6.12 4.95 7.63
C VAL A 270 -6.79 5.20 8.98
N LYS A 271 -8.05 5.63 8.96
CA LYS A 271 -8.85 5.79 10.18
C LYS A 271 -9.46 4.45 10.57
N PHE A 272 -9.06 3.92 11.73
CA PHE A 272 -9.66 2.71 12.28
C PHE A 272 -10.98 3.04 12.96
N THR A 273 -11.97 2.21 12.67
CA THR A 273 -13.27 2.21 13.34
C THR A 273 -13.59 0.74 13.65
N PRO A 274 -14.43 0.44 14.64
CA PRO A 274 -14.84 -0.94 14.93
C PRO A 274 -15.48 -1.67 13.74
N LYS A 275 -15.99 -0.92 12.75
CA LYS A 275 -16.59 -1.44 11.51
C LYS A 275 -15.59 -1.59 10.37
N THR A 276 -14.32 -1.22 10.55
CA THR A 276 -13.32 -1.23 9.48
C THR A 276 -13.03 -2.66 9.03
N ARG A 277 -13.21 -2.91 7.73
CA ARG A 277 -12.89 -4.16 7.05
C ARG A 277 -11.52 -4.07 6.42
N ILE A 278 -10.63 -4.97 6.82
CA ILE A 278 -9.31 -5.14 6.21
C ILE A 278 -9.42 -6.13 5.06
N LEU A 279 -9.22 -5.63 3.84
CA LEU A 279 -9.25 -6.42 2.61
C LEU A 279 -7.94 -7.17 2.45
N LYS A 280 -8.06 -8.46 2.15
CA LYS A 280 -6.96 -9.36 1.84
C LYS A 280 -7.18 -9.92 0.44
N PHE A 281 -6.11 -10.02 -0.33
CA PHE A 281 -6.12 -10.64 -1.65
C PHE A 281 -4.89 -11.51 -1.81
N HIS A 282 -5.11 -12.80 -2.05
CA HIS A 282 -4.02 -13.75 -2.20
C HIS A 282 -3.75 -13.93 -3.70
N GLY A 283 -2.53 -13.62 -4.13
CA GLY A 283 -2.12 -13.86 -5.52
C GLY A 283 -2.09 -15.36 -5.81
N THR A 284 -2.58 -15.76 -6.99
CA THR A 284 -2.32 -17.09 -7.55
C THR A 284 -0.89 -17.11 -8.09
N GLN A 285 0.09 -17.36 -7.22
CA GLN A 285 1.48 -17.54 -7.66
C GLN A 285 1.56 -18.81 -8.53
N LYS A 286 1.74 -18.65 -9.85
CA LYS A 286 2.36 -19.70 -10.67
C LYS A 286 3.82 -19.79 -10.24
N ASN A 287 4.10 -20.76 -9.38
CA ASN A 287 5.44 -21.15 -8.95
C ASN A 287 6.42 -21.16 -10.14
N ARG A 288 7.36 -20.21 -10.17
CA ARG A 288 8.67 -20.42 -10.78
C ARG A 288 9.63 -20.70 -9.63
N HIS A 289 9.98 -21.99 -9.51
CA HIS A 289 10.91 -22.64 -8.59
C HIS A 289 11.67 -21.77 -7.58
N GLY A 290 11.46 -22.05 -6.29
CA GLY A 290 12.44 -21.69 -5.26
C GLY A 290 11.94 -21.69 -3.82
N ARG A 291 11.81 -22.89 -3.23
CA ARG A 291 11.62 -23.21 -1.79
C ARG A 291 10.22 -22.96 -1.17
N LEU A 292 9.59 -24.08 -0.81
CA LEU A 292 8.50 -24.14 0.15
C LEU A 292 8.92 -23.42 1.44
N PHE A 293 8.18 -22.38 1.82
CA PHE A 293 8.12 -21.97 3.22
C PHE A 293 6.72 -22.28 3.75
N SER A 294 6.75 -23.02 4.85
CA SER A 294 5.62 -23.47 5.63
C SER A 294 4.73 -22.31 6.04
N LYS A 295 3.42 -22.57 6.14
CA LYS A 295 2.46 -21.73 6.85
C LYS A 295 2.98 -21.46 8.26
N THR A 296 3.23 -20.21 8.61
CA THR A 296 3.29 -19.75 10.01
C THR A 296 2.55 -18.42 10.13
N SER A 297 1.84 -18.29 11.24
CA SER A 297 0.95 -17.21 11.64
C SER A 297 1.62 -15.83 11.58
N SER A 298 0.91 -14.88 11.00
CA SER A 298 1.31 -13.49 10.85
C SER A 298 1.32 -12.74 12.19
N THR A 299 2.46 -12.77 12.89
CA THR A 299 2.86 -11.71 13.83
C THR A 299 3.69 -10.70 13.03
N ALA A 300 3.34 -9.41 13.10
CA ALA A 300 4.06 -8.34 12.42
C ALA A 300 5.50 -8.25 12.96
N CYS A 301 6.41 -8.89 12.24
CA CYS A 301 7.80 -9.13 12.60
C CYS A 301 8.67 -8.30 11.65
N LEU A 302 9.34 -7.27 12.16
CA LEU A 302 10.34 -6.52 11.41
C LEU A 302 11.69 -7.19 11.62
N GLU A 303 12.48 -7.36 10.57
CA GLU A 303 13.82 -7.96 10.67
C GLU A 303 14.83 -7.17 9.85
N GLY A 304 16.10 -7.27 10.21
CA GLY A 304 17.16 -6.58 9.50
C GLY A 304 18.56 -6.96 9.95
N TYR A 305 19.55 -6.35 9.32
CA TYR A 305 20.97 -6.63 9.55
C TYR A 305 21.70 -5.35 9.96
N LYS A 306 22.73 -5.51 10.80
CA LYS A 306 23.71 -4.48 11.20
C LYS A 306 23.20 -3.27 11.99
N ALA A 307 22.01 -2.75 11.71
CA ALA A 307 21.41 -1.62 12.40
C ALA A 307 19.88 -1.76 12.47
N SER A 308 19.33 -1.62 13.66
CA SER A 308 17.89 -1.68 13.95
C SER A 308 17.26 -0.28 13.92
N PRO A 309 15.92 -0.19 14.02
CA PRO A 309 15.21 1.09 14.16
C PRO A 309 15.53 1.85 15.47
N TYR A 310 16.25 1.22 16.42
CA TYR A 310 16.61 1.77 17.73
C TYR A 310 18.13 1.99 17.84
N PRO A 311 18.68 3.05 17.23
CA PRO A 311 20.13 3.29 17.20
C PRO A 311 20.76 3.45 18.58
N GLU A 312 20.00 3.91 19.58
CA GLU A 312 20.46 4.05 20.96
C GLU A 312 20.63 2.69 21.64
N VAL A 313 19.70 1.76 21.43
CA VAL A 313 19.78 0.37 21.91
C VAL A 313 20.92 -0.37 21.21
N ASP A 314 21.07 -0.17 19.90
CA ASP A 314 22.18 -0.71 19.11
C ASP A 314 23.52 -0.21 19.67
N GLY A 315 23.63 1.10 19.92
CA GLY A 315 24.83 1.72 20.49
C GLY A 315 25.20 1.11 21.84
N PHE A 316 24.23 0.96 22.73
CA PHE A 316 24.41 0.33 24.04
C PHE A 316 24.91 -1.12 23.92
N LEU A 317 24.24 -1.96 23.11
CA LEU A 317 24.62 -3.37 22.97
C LEU A 317 25.99 -3.53 22.30
N ILE A 318 26.30 -2.70 21.29
CA ILE A 318 27.61 -2.70 20.65
C ILE A 318 28.70 -2.26 21.64
N GLU A 319 28.47 -1.21 22.43
CA GLU A 319 29.42 -0.79 23.46
C GLU A 319 29.61 -1.88 24.52
N HIS A 320 28.52 -2.47 25.00
CA HIS A 320 28.53 -3.53 26.00
C HIS A 320 29.31 -4.77 25.52
N THR A 321 29.09 -5.20 24.28
CA THR A 321 29.77 -6.36 23.70
C THR A 321 31.22 -6.09 23.33
N ARG A 322 31.55 -4.85 22.91
CA ARG A 322 32.92 -4.44 22.58
C ARG A 322 33.88 -4.39 23.77
N LYS A 323 33.36 -4.36 25.01
CA LYS A 323 34.19 -4.51 26.22
C LYS A 323 34.90 -5.87 26.28
N LEU A 324 34.35 -6.89 25.64
CA LEU A 324 34.90 -8.25 25.60
C LEU A 324 35.61 -8.57 24.27
N ASP A 325 35.08 -8.09 23.14
CA ASP A 325 35.70 -8.26 21.82
C ASP A 325 35.46 -7.02 20.95
N SER A 326 36.53 -6.32 20.56
CA SER A 326 36.46 -5.08 19.78
C SER A 326 35.84 -5.25 18.38
N SER A 327 35.78 -6.48 17.88
CA SER A 327 35.16 -6.83 16.59
C SER A 327 33.68 -7.22 16.69
N ALA A 328 33.08 -7.14 17.89
CA ALA A 328 31.67 -7.44 18.11
C ALA A 328 30.74 -6.41 17.44
N GLY A 329 29.60 -6.91 16.96
CA GLY A 329 28.56 -6.09 16.35
C GLY A 329 27.25 -6.84 16.16
N ILE A 330 26.25 -6.16 15.60
CA ILE A 330 24.94 -6.77 15.33
C ILE A 330 25.01 -7.52 13.99
N ARG A 331 24.74 -8.83 14.03
CA ARG A 331 24.59 -9.64 12.82
C ARG A 331 23.20 -9.42 12.24
N HIS A 332 22.18 -9.68 13.05
CA HIS A 332 20.79 -9.72 12.67
C HIS A 332 19.94 -9.27 13.85
N TRP A 333 18.80 -8.66 13.58
CA TRP A 333 17.83 -8.29 14.61
C TRP A 333 16.41 -8.58 14.12
N THR A 334 15.53 -8.82 15.09
CA THR A 334 14.13 -9.14 14.85
C THR A 334 13.27 -8.42 15.89
N TYR A 335 12.37 -7.54 15.45
CA TYR A 335 11.46 -6.77 16.29
C TYR A 335 10.04 -7.31 16.18
N PHE A 336 9.45 -7.57 17.35
CA PHE A 336 8.11 -8.05 17.54
C PHE A 336 7.23 -6.91 18.06
N SER A 337 6.46 -6.31 17.14
CA SER A 337 5.62 -5.13 17.44
C SER A 337 4.56 -5.37 18.50
N GLN A 338 4.02 -6.59 18.62
CA GLN A 338 2.97 -6.90 19.58
C GLN A 338 3.46 -6.96 21.04
N GLY A 339 4.76 -7.20 21.27
CA GLY A 339 5.35 -7.24 22.61
C GLY A 339 6.38 -6.14 22.87
N GLU A 340 6.62 -5.26 21.89
CA GLU A 340 7.73 -4.29 21.92
C GLU A 340 9.08 -4.93 22.27
N VAL A 341 9.29 -6.17 21.81
CA VAL A 341 10.51 -6.94 22.06
C VAL A 341 11.38 -6.91 20.81
N ILE A 342 12.66 -6.60 20.98
CA ILE A 342 13.67 -6.76 19.93
C ILE A 342 14.69 -7.82 20.33
N VAL A 343 14.95 -8.73 19.42
CA VAL A 343 15.95 -9.79 19.54
C VAL A 343 17.14 -9.43 18.67
N TYR A 344 18.35 -9.47 19.25
CA TYR A 344 19.61 -9.22 18.58
C TYR A 344 20.47 -10.47 18.56
N GLU A 345 20.88 -10.88 17.36
CA GLU A 345 21.95 -11.83 17.15
C GLU A 345 23.26 -11.08 16.96
N MET A 346 24.24 -11.34 17.83
CA MET A 346 25.53 -10.68 17.76
C MET A 346 26.53 -11.48 16.91
N VAL A 347 27.36 -10.77 16.13
CA VAL A 347 28.55 -11.33 15.49
C VAL A 347 29.76 -11.14 16.39
N ASN A 348 30.67 -12.11 16.39
CA ASN A 348 31.91 -12.09 17.18
C ASN A 348 31.73 -11.87 18.69
N TYR A 349 30.56 -12.25 19.23
CA TYR A 349 30.30 -12.25 20.65
C TYR A 349 29.64 -13.57 21.06
N ARG A 350 30.30 -14.33 21.94
CA ARG A 350 29.89 -15.70 22.32
C ARG A 350 29.95 -15.95 23.83
N TYR A 351 30.08 -14.89 24.63
CA TYR A 351 30.16 -15.01 26.08
C TYR A 351 28.81 -15.39 26.65
N CYS A 352 28.74 -16.51 27.37
CA CYS A 352 27.51 -17.01 27.99
C CYS A 352 27.55 -16.80 29.50
N HIS A 353 26.54 -16.14 30.04
CA HIS A 353 26.42 -15.90 31.49
C HIS A 353 26.16 -17.19 32.29
N ASN A 354 25.62 -18.25 31.66
CA ASN A 354 25.40 -19.54 32.33
C ASN A 354 26.72 -20.25 32.66
N VAL A 355 27.62 -20.30 31.68
CA VAL A 355 28.90 -21.01 31.77
C VAL A 355 30.04 -20.05 32.18
N GLN A 356 29.75 -18.76 32.27
CA GLN A 356 30.68 -17.67 32.58
C GLN A 356 31.93 -17.64 31.69
N ARG A 357 31.81 -18.12 30.44
CA ARG A 357 32.89 -18.16 29.45
C ARG A 357 32.35 -18.08 28.03
N SER A 358 33.24 -17.82 27.07
CA SER A 358 32.89 -17.84 25.64
C SER A 358 32.73 -19.26 25.10
N HIS A 359 31.67 -19.50 24.31
CA HIS A 359 31.52 -20.73 23.54
C HIS A 359 32.43 -20.71 22.30
N LYS A 360 32.86 -21.90 21.84
CA LYS A 360 33.73 -22.05 20.67
C LYS A 360 33.01 -21.80 19.35
N SER A 361 31.74 -22.22 19.23
CA SER A 361 30.98 -22.17 17.98
C SER A 361 29.57 -21.60 18.11
N ASN A 362 28.96 -21.66 19.30
CA ASN A 362 27.57 -21.27 19.51
C ASN A 362 27.47 -19.77 19.80
N ASN A 363 26.49 -19.12 19.18
CA ASN A 363 26.25 -17.69 19.37
C ASN A 363 25.32 -17.45 20.56
N VAL A 364 25.37 -16.23 21.08
CA VAL A 364 24.43 -15.74 22.09
C VAL A 364 23.58 -14.65 21.46
N MET A 365 22.35 -14.52 21.96
CA MET A 365 21.41 -13.48 21.54
C MET A 365 21.04 -12.61 22.73
N PHE A 366 20.80 -11.33 22.47
CA PHE A 366 20.21 -10.43 23.44
C PHE A 366 18.73 -10.24 23.10
N VAL A 367 17.89 -10.29 24.11
CA VAL A 367 16.48 -9.96 24.03
C VAL A 367 16.29 -8.69 24.83
N VAL A 368 15.73 -7.67 24.20
CA VAL A 368 15.47 -6.36 24.79
C VAL A 368 13.96 -6.17 24.80
N ASP A 369 13.42 -6.02 25.99
CA ASP A 369 12.01 -5.72 26.24
C ASP A 369 11.90 -4.22 26.49
N LEU A 370 11.39 -3.48 25.49
CA LEU A 370 11.31 -2.02 25.56
C LEU A 370 10.23 -1.57 26.56
N LYS A 371 9.13 -2.33 26.70
CA LYS A 371 8.02 -2.06 27.62
C LYS A 371 8.49 -2.17 29.08
N LYS A 372 9.23 -3.23 29.41
CA LYS A 372 9.80 -3.44 30.75
C LYS A 372 11.11 -2.71 30.98
N LYS A 373 11.68 -2.10 29.94
CA LYS A 373 12.98 -1.39 29.97
C LYS A 373 14.13 -2.28 30.46
N VAL A 374 14.12 -3.57 30.08
CA VAL A 374 15.14 -4.55 30.46
C VAL A 374 15.72 -5.26 29.25
N TYR A 375 16.93 -5.79 29.39
CA TYR A 375 17.50 -6.73 28.44
C TYR A 375 18.07 -7.96 29.15
N TYR A 376 18.06 -9.10 28.47
CA TYR A 376 18.65 -10.34 28.96
C TYR A 376 19.28 -11.13 27.82
N GLN A 377 20.13 -12.08 28.18
CA GLN A 377 20.82 -12.96 27.24
C GLN A 377 20.17 -14.34 27.19
N LYS A 378 20.00 -14.87 25.98
CA LYS A 378 19.78 -16.31 25.73
C LYS A 378 20.99 -16.90 25.00
N CYS A 379 21.28 -18.19 25.25
CA CYS A 379 22.41 -18.89 24.62
C CYS A 379 21.91 -19.98 23.67
N LEU A 380 22.49 -20.05 22.46
CA LEU A 380 22.14 -21.06 21.46
C LEU A 380 22.93 -22.38 21.62
N ASP A 381 23.69 -22.54 22.70
CA ASP A 381 24.39 -23.78 23.02
C ASP A 381 23.38 -24.90 23.38
N PRO A 382 23.48 -26.11 22.81
CA PRO A 382 22.50 -27.18 23.05
C PRO A 382 22.27 -27.52 24.53
N VAL A 383 23.31 -27.41 25.37
CA VAL A 383 23.20 -27.68 26.81
C VAL A 383 22.50 -26.52 27.52
N CYS A 384 22.78 -25.28 27.13
CA CYS A 384 22.08 -24.13 27.70
C CYS A 384 20.61 -24.10 27.26
N ARG A 385 20.34 -24.49 26.00
CA ARG A 385 19.00 -24.55 25.44
C ARG A 385 18.16 -25.67 26.04
N SER A 386 18.73 -26.84 26.34
CA SER A 386 18.00 -27.92 27.01
C SER A 386 17.49 -27.55 28.41
N HIS A 387 18.06 -26.50 29.00
CA HIS A 387 17.62 -25.93 30.28
C HIS A 387 16.85 -24.61 30.13
N ASN A 388 16.44 -24.22 28.92
CA ASN A 388 15.81 -22.92 28.63
C ASN A 388 16.55 -21.75 29.26
N PHE A 389 17.89 -21.74 29.17
CA PHE A 389 18.70 -20.74 29.86
C PHE A 389 18.35 -19.31 29.43
N LYS A 390 17.93 -18.52 30.41
CA LYS A 390 17.71 -17.08 30.38
C LYS A 390 18.58 -16.45 31.48
N SER A 391 19.39 -15.45 31.14
CA SER A 391 20.13 -14.71 32.17
C SER A 391 19.19 -13.89 33.05
N SER A 392 19.72 -13.31 34.14
CA SER A 392 19.01 -12.24 34.85
C SER A 392 18.61 -11.11 33.91
N GLU A 393 17.50 -10.46 34.23
CA GLU A 393 17.05 -9.24 33.55
C GLU A 393 17.89 -8.07 34.04
N PHE A 394 18.52 -7.36 33.10
CA PHE A 394 19.33 -6.19 33.39
C PHE A 394 18.60 -4.93 32.93
N PRO A 395 18.59 -3.85 33.74
CA PRO A 395 17.94 -2.61 33.33
C PRO A 395 18.68 -1.99 32.14
N LEU A 396 17.91 -1.46 31.19
CA LEU A 396 18.45 -0.65 30.11
C LEU A 396 18.83 0.75 30.64
N PRO A 397 19.98 1.32 30.24
CA PRO A 397 20.36 2.67 30.67
C PRO A 397 19.35 3.73 30.23
N GLU A 398 19.11 4.76 31.04
CA GLU A 398 18.21 5.86 30.67
C GLU A 398 18.59 6.54 29.34
N SER A 399 19.88 6.52 28.99
CA SER A 399 20.40 7.05 27.72
C SER A 399 19.90 6.32 26.46
N VAL A 400 19.31 5.12 26.59
CA VAL A 400 18.71 4.42 25.44
C VAL A 400 17.27 4.86 25.15
N PHE A 401 16.66 5.64 26.05
CA PHE A 401 15.29 6.13 25.90
C PHE A 401 15.32 7.63 25.56
N PRO A 402 14.93 8.04 24.35
CA PRO A 402 14.74 9.45 24.04
C PRO A 402 13.68 10.04 24.98
N SER A 403 14.01 11.14 25.66
CA SER A 403 13.17 11.82 26.67
C SER A 403 11.80 12.29 26.16
N TYR A 404 11.53 12.22 24.86
CA TYR A 404 10.29 12.67 24.22
C TYR A 404 9.30 11.54 23.89
N LEU A 405 9.70 10.26 23.98
CA LEU A 405 8.84 9.16 23.51
C LEU A 405 7.77 8.72 24.55
N TRP A 406 7.87 9.16 25.82
CA TRP A 406 7.10 8.58 26.94
C TRP A 406 6.78 9.67 27.99
N GLU A 407 5.88 10.61 27.66
CA GLU A 407 5.02 11.18 28.70
C GLU A 407 3.88 10.19 28.89
N ASP A 408 3.79 9.62 30.09
CA ASP A 408 2.95 8.47 30.43
C ASP A 408 1.46 8.73 30.12
N ASP A 409 0.87 7.93 29.21
CA ASP A 409 -0.57 7.84 29.01
C ASP A 409 -1.12 6.80 30.01
N PRO A 410 -1.85 7.21 31.07
CA PRO A 410 -2.14 6.36 32.24
C PRO A 410 -3.34 5.41 32.01
N MET A 411 -3.45 4.80 30.82
CA MET A 411 -4.63 4.01 30.44
C MET A 411 -4.27 2.68 29.77
N PHE A 412 -3.47 1.82 30.40
CA PHE A 412 -3.40 0.43 29.96
C PHE A 412 -2.93 -0.56 31.05
N ASP A 413 -3.81 -0.85 32.00
CA ASP A 413 -3.67 -1.97 32.92
C ASP A 413 -4.52 -3.14 32.39
N GLY A 414 -3.89 -4.24 31.98
CA GLY A 414 -4.61 -5.43 31.52
C GLY A 414 -3.73 -6.56 30.97
N GLU A 415 -3.07 -7.27 31.89
CA GLU A 415 -2.72 -8.71 31.89
C GLU A 415 -2.22 -9.39 30.58
N ASP A 416 -0.89 -9.54 30.46
CA ASP A 416 -0.18 -10.31 29.44
C ASP A 416 0.56 -11.53 30.07
N GLU A 417 -0.15 -12.62 30.36
CA GLU A 417 0.49 -13.93 30.66
C GLU A 417 0.58 -14.84 29.41
N ASP A 418 -0.23 -14.61 28.37
CA ASP A 418 -0.32 -15.48 27.18
C ASP A 418 0.71 -15.18 26.07
N LEU A 419 1.44 -14.06 26.13
CA LEU A 419 2.34 -13.61 25.06
C LEU A 419 3.78 -14.13 25.18
N CYS A 420 4.22 -14.52 26.37
CA CYS A 420 5.51 -15.21 26.53
C CYS A 420 5.50 -16.59 25.86
N CYS A 421 4.34 -17.26 25.81
CA CYS A 421 4.19 -18.57 25.17
C CYS A 421 4.42 -18.53 23.65
N ALA A 422 4.04 -17.44 22.98
CA ALA A 422 4.22 -17.29 21.53
C ALA A 422 5.71 -17.13 21.12
N ALA A 423 6.52 -16.51 21.98
CA ALA A 423 7.97 -16.42 21.78
C ALA A 423 8.65 -17.80 21.95
N ASP A 424 8.17 -18.62 22.88
CA ASP A 424 8.66 -19.99 23.09
C ASP A 424 8.25 -20.95 21.96
N GLU A 425 7.15 -20.68 21.25
CA GLU A 425 6.76 -21.46 20.06
C GLU A 425 7.65 -21.19 18.84
N MET A 426 8.14 -19.96 18.65
CA MET A 426 9.16 -19.66 17.62
C MET A 426 10.49 -20.38 17.89
N GLU A 427 10.84 -20.63 19.16
CA GLU A 427 12.05 -21.36 19.57
C GLU A 427 12.00 -22.84 19.12
N LYS A 428 10.80 -23.42 18.98
CA LYS A 428 10.61 -24.79 18.43
C LYS A 428 10.76 -24.85 16.91
N THR A 429 10.40 -23.78 16.19
CA THR A 429 10.42 -23.77 14.71
C THR A 429 11.82 -23.56 14.12
N MET A 430 12.77 -23.03 14.91
CA MET A 430 14.18 -22.90 14.52
C MET A 430 15.01 -24.17 14.81
N ALA A 431 14.37 -25.28 15.18
CA ALA A 431 15.00 -26.57 15.50
C ALA A 431 15.08 -27.55 14.31
N VAL A 432 14.99 -27.08 13.06
CA VAL A 432 15.22 -27.88 11.85
C VAL A 432 16.50 -27.46 11.16
#